data_AF-A0A8J2VID6-F1
#
_entry.id   AF-A0A8J2VID6-F1
#
_cell.length_a   1.000
_cell.length_b   1.000
_cell.length_c   1.000
_cell.angle_alpha   90.00
_cell.angle_beta   90.00
_cell.angle_gamma   90.00
#
_symmetry.space_group_name_H-M   'P 1'
#
loop_
_entity.id
_entity.type
_entity.pdbx_description
1 polymer ?
#
loop_
_entity_poly.entity_id
_entity_poly.type
_entity_poly.pdbx_seq_one_letter_code
_entity_poly.pdbx_strand_id
1 'polypeptide(L)'
;MNKKQFLQRLEQSLKKLPAEERRDILADYEEHFAIGMSEGQTEENIVEALGNPGQIGKETLASYHLEKVGTTVTTGNIMRAVWAVIGLGFFNLVVVLGPFIGLSSIVVAGWAVGVAFIASPLLVLADVAISPTTFHWFQCFAAIALCGLGFFISIGMLFTTKAFTKGFIRYLNYNASLVKGGMKREV
;
A
#
# COMPACT_ATOMS: atom_id res chain seq x y z
N MET A 1 -22.68 37.70 37.00
CA MET A 1 -21.21 37.56 37.16
C MET A 1 -20.61 38.73 36.41
N ASN A 2 -19.60 39.39 36.97
CA ASN A 2 -19.00 40.58 36.35
C ASN A 2 -17.75 40.20 35.50
N LYS A 3 -17.22 41.14 34.71
CA LYS A 3 -16.06 40.92 33.82
C LYS A 3 -14.90 40.26 34.55
N LYS A 4 -14.54 40.80 35.72
CA LYS A 4 -13.41 40.32 36.53
C LYS A 4 -13.58 38.86 36.95
N GLN A 5 -14.78 38.48 37.38
CA GLN A 5 -15.08 37.11 37.77
C GLN A 5 -15.08 36.15 36.58
N PHE A 6 -15.53 36.59 35.40
CA PHE A 6 -15.51 35.79 34.16
C PHE A 6 -14.06 35.47 33.76
N LEU A 7 -13.22 36.50 33.63
CA LEU A 7 -11.82 36.36 33.20
C LEU A 7 -11.01 35.50 34.16
N GLN A 8 -11.20 35.67 35.48
CA GLN A 8 -10.50 34.86 36.48
C GLN A 8 -10.86 33.37 36.37
N ARG A 9 -12.13 33.04 36.09
CA ARG A 9 -12.57 31.64 35.89
C ARG A 9 -12.06 31.08 34.57
N LEU A 10 -12.03 31.89 33.52
CA LEU A 10 -11.48 31.49 32.22
C LEU A 10 -9.97 31.21 32.34
N GLU A 11 -9.21 32.09 32.98
CA GLU A 11 -7.77 31.91 33.24
C GLU A 11 -7.48 30.60 33.98
N GLN A 12 -8.24 30.30 35.03
CA GLN A 12 -8.11 29.04 35.77
C GLN A 12 -8.36 27.81 34.88
N SER A 13 -9.31 27.93 33.96
CA SER A 13 -9.68 26.86 33.03
C SER A 13 -8.61 26.65 31.94
N LEU A 14 -7.89 27.72 31.58
CA LEU A 14 -6.80 27.72 30.60
C LEU A 14 -5.41 27.45 31.20
N LYS A 15 -5.29 27.14 32.50
CA LYS A 15 -4.01 26.95 33.20
C LYS A 15 -3.07 25.90 32.56
N LYS A 16 -3.64 24.95 31.82
CA LYS A 16 -2.91 23.89 31.10
C LYS A 16 -2.30 24.34 29.77
N LEU A 17 -2.65 25.53 29.27
CA LEU A 17 -2.03 26.14 28.09
C LEU A 17 -0.72 26.87 28.45
N PRO A 18 0.19 27.03 27.47
CA PRO A 18 1.35 27.91 27.61
C PRO A 18 0.96 29.32 28.06
N ALA A 19 1.85 30.01 28.78
CA ALA A 19 1.56 31.32 29.35
C ALA A 19 1.24 32.38 28.29
N GLU A 20 1.93 32.34 27.14
CA GLU A 20 1.71 33.25 26.01
C GLU A 20 0.31 33.04 25.41
N GLU A 21 -0.04 31.82 24.99
CA GLU A 21 -1.37 31.45 24.48
C GLU A 21 -2.50 31.85 25.43
N ARG A 22 -2.32 31.57 26.73
CA ARG A 22 -3.32 31.95 27.74
C ARG A 22 -3.50 33.46 27.82
N ARG A 23 -2.41 34.23 27.74
CA ARG A 23 -2.46 35.69 27.80
C ARG A 23 -3.18 36.26 26.58
N ASP A 24 -2.91 35.73 25.41
CA ASP A 24 -3.52 36.18 24.16
C ASP A 24 -5.03 35.91 24.17
N ILE A 25 -5.46 34.70 24.57
CA ILE A 25 -6.89 34.38 24.71
C ILE A 25 -7.58 35.32 25.72
N LEU A 26 -6.94 35.61 26.86
CA LEU A 26 -7.52 36.51 27.86
C LEU A 26 -7.64 37.96 27.34
N ALA A 27 -6.66 38.42 26.54
CA ALA A 27 -6.69 39.74 25.92
C ALA A 27 -7.86 39.87 24.94
N ASP A 28 -8.14 38.84 24.13
CA ASP A 28 -9.27 38.82 23.19
C ASP A 28 -10.61 39.00 23.92
N TYR A 29 -10.80 38.28 25.04
CA TYR A 29 -12.01 38.43 25.85
C TYR A 29 -12.06 39.81 26.54
N GLU A 30 -10.93 40.34 26.99
CA GLU A 30 -10.89 41.70 27.57
C GLU A 30 -11.33 42.78 26.57
N GLU A 31 -10.90 42.66 25.31
CA GLU A 31 -11.31 43.51 24.20
C GLU A 31 -12.80 43.34 23.89
N HIS A 32 -13.30 42.10 23.86
CA HIS A 32 -14.72 41.82 23.65
C HIS A 32 -15.61 42.52 24.69
N PHE A 33 -15.22 42.46 25.96
CA PHE A 33 -15.90 43.21 27.03
C PHE A 33 -15.80 44.73 26.83
N ALA A 34 -14.67 45.25 26.36
CA ALA A 34 -14.49 46.69 26.13
C ALA A 34 -15.40 47.20 25.01
N ILE A 35 -15.52 46.44 23.92
CA ILE A 35 -16.41 46.74 22.79
C ILE A 35 -17.86 46.73 23.25
N GLY A 36 -18.32 45.66 23.90
CA GLY A 36 -19.72 45.56 24.35
C GLY A 36 -20.12 46.69 25.32
N MET A 37 -19.22 47.09 26.23
CA MET A 37 -19.47 48.24 27.11
C MET A 37 -19.51 49.57 26.36
N SER A 38 -18.70 49.75 25.32
CA SER A 38 -18.73 50.97 24.48
C SER A 38 -20.03 51.10 23.68
N GLU A 39 -20.68 49.98 23.37
CA GLU A 39 -21.98 49.90 22.71
C GLU A 39 -23.16 50.04 23.70
N GLY A 40 -22.88 50.28 24.98
CA GLY A 40 -23.90 50.48 26.02
C GLY A 40 -24.46 49.20 26.63
N GLN A 41 -23.84 48.04 26.39
CA GLN A 41 -24.22 46.80 27.07
C GLN A 41 -23.68 46.77 28.50
N THR A 42 -24.43 46.15 29.42
CA THR A 42 -23.96 45.88 30.78
C THR A 42 -23.04 44.66 30.79
N GLU A 43 -22.13 44.58 31.77
CA GLU A 43 -21.24 43.42 31.92
C GLU A 43 -22.02 42.11 32.07
N GLU A 44 -23.16 42.15 32.75
CA GLU A 44 -24.03 40.99 32.94
C GLU A 44 -24.56 40.43 31.61
N ASN A 45 -24.99 41.31 30.70
CA ASN A 45 -25.51 40.91 29.39
C ASN A 45 -24.41 40.30 28.51
N ILE A 46 -23.20 40.86 28.58
CA ILE A 46 -22.03 40.34 27.84
C ILE A 46 -21.68 38.94 28.37
N VAL A 47 -21.65 38.74 29.69
CA VAL A 47 -21.40 37.43 30.30
C VAL A 47 -22.47 36.41 29.92
N GLU A 48 -23.74 36.81 29.90
CA GLU A 48 -24.83 35.93 29.50
C GLU A 48 -24.70 35.48 28.04
N ALA A 49 -24.30 36.39 27.15
CA ALA A 49 -24.03 36.09 25.74
C ALA A 49 -22.81 35.18 25.55
N LEU A 50 -21.75 35.37 26.33
CA LEU A 50 -20.53 34.55 26.27
C LEU A 50 -20.71 33.15 26.87
N GLY A 51 -21.57 32.98 27.88
CA GLY A 51 -21.84 31.70 28.52
C GLY A 51 -20.82 31.30 29.59
N ASN A 52 -20.52 30.00 29.70
CA ASN A 52 -19.75 29.46 30.83
C ASN A 52 -18.22 29.45 30.55
N PRO A 53 -17.40 30.23 31.29
CA PRO A 53 -15.95 30.30 31.06
C PRO A 53 -15.22 28.97 31.28
N GLY A 54 -15.74 28.09 32.13
CA GLY A 54 -15.19 26.75 32.32
C GLY A 54 -15.43 25.81 31.14
N GLN A 55 -16.52 25.98 30.40
CA GLN A 55 -16.79 25.23 29.18
C GLN A 55 -15.92 25.73 28.04
N ILE A 56 -15.84 27.05 27.87
CA ILE A 56 -14.94 27.71 26.89
C ILE A 56 -13.51 27.25 27.08
N GLY A 57 -13.00 27.25 28.32
CA GLY A 57 -11.63 26.81 28.59
C GLY A 57 -11.38 25.33 28.28
N LYS A 58 -12.36 24.46 28.52
CA LYS A 58 -12.26 23.04 28.16
C LYS A 58 -12.25 22.82 26.66
N GLU A 59 -13.11 23.52 25.93
CA GLU A 59 -13.20 23.45 24.48
C GLU A 59 -11.90 23.97 23.84
N THR A 60 -11.41 25.12 24.30
CA THR A 60 -10.14 25.71 23.84
C THR A 60 -8.96 24.76 24.07
N LEU A 61 -8.88 24.14 25.25
CA LEU A 61 -7.84 23.17 25.57
C LEU A 61 -7.94 21.91 24.69
N ALA A 62 -9.16 21.43 24.43
CA ALA A 62 -9.38 20.30 23.55
C ALA A 62 -8.91 20.60 22.12
N SER A 63 -9.26 21.78 21.59
CA SER A 63 -8.83 22.24 20.26
C SER A 63 -7.30 22.36 20.16
N TYR A 64 -6.63 22.95 21.15
CA TYR A 64 -5.17 23.06 21.19
C TYR A 64 -4.47 21.68 21.17
N HIS A 65 -5.01 20.71 21.90
CA HIS A 65 -4.44 19.36 21.89
C HIS A 65 -4.67 18.63 20.56
N LEU A 66 -5.83 18.81 19.93
CA LEU A 66 -6.14 18.20 18.63
C LEU A 66 -5.22 18.73 17.53
N GLU A 67 -4.95 20.04 17.51
CA GLU A 67 -4.04 20.67 16.56
C GLU A 67 -2.59 20.17 16.71
N LYS A 68 -2.15 19.98 17.96
CA LYS A 68 -0.80 19.47 18.26
C LYS A 68 -0.62 17.98 17.97
N VAL A 69 -1.69 17.20 18.08
CA VAL A 69 -1.67 15.78 17.67
C VAL A 69 -1.61 15.65 16.14
N GLY A 70 -2.25 16.55 15.40
CA GLY A 70 -2.23 16.56 13.93
C GLY A 70 -0.86 16.89 13.28
N THR A 71 0.09 17.44 14.03
CA THR A 71 1.32 18.04 13.48
C THR A 71 2.62 17.30 13.84
N THR A 72 2.58 16.20 14.60
CA THR A 72 3.80 15.52 15.11
C THR A 72 4.29 14.33 14.29
N VAL A 73 4.08 14.33 12.97
CA VAL A 73 4.85 13.47 12.07
C VAL A 73 6.26 14.05 11.90
N THR A 74 7.19 13.64 12.76
CA THR A 74 8.61 14.02 12.64
C THR A 74 9.18 13.51 11.32
N THR A 75 10.01 14.32 10.64
CA THR A 75 10.62 13.99 9.34
C THR A 75 11.32 12.62 9.35
N GLY A 76 11.93 12.23 10.48
CA GLY A 76 12.53 10.90 10.65
C GLY A 76 11.53 9.74 10.66
N ASN A 77 10.33 9.93 11.19
CA ASN A 77 9.27 8.91 11.16
C ASN A 77 8.71 8.74 9.75
N ILE A 78 8.55 9.85 9.02
CA ILE A 78 8.13 9.83 7.61
C ILE A 78 9.19 9.13 6.76
N MET A 79 10.47 9.47 6.92
CA MET A 79 11.56 8.85 6.17
C MET A 79 11.62 7.33 6.40
N ARG A 80 11.49 6.87 7.66
CA ARG A 80 11.41 5.43 7.97
C ARG A 80 10.20 4.76 7.33
N ALA A 81 9.03 5.41 7.33
CA ALA A 81 7.84 4.89 6.66
C ALA A 81 8.04 4.78 5.15
N VAL A 82 8.66 5.78 4.51
CA VAL A 82 8.99 5.75 3.07
C VAL A 82 9.92 4.59 2.74
N TRP A 83 11.01 4.40 3.51
CA TRP A 83 11.90 3.25 3.34
C TRP A 83 11.21 1.92 3.55
N ALA A 84 10.31 1.82 4.53
CA ALA A 84 9.53 0.61 4.77
C ALA A 84 8.58 0.31 3.60
N VAL A 85 7.89 1.31 3.05
CA VAL A 85 6.99 1.13 1.90
C VAL A 85 7.76 0.72 0.64
N ILE A 86 8.89 1.38 0.35
CA ILE A 86 9.76 1.02 -0.78
C ILE A 86 10.31 -0.40 -0.60
N GLY A 87 10.83 -0.71 0.58
CA GLY A 87 11.38 -2.02 0.92
C GLY A 87 10.34 -3.11 0.83
N LEU A 88 9.12 -2.88 1.34
CA LEU A 88 8.01 -3.82 1.26
C LEU A 88 7.57 -4.05 -0.19
N GLY A 89 7.50 -2.99 -1.00
CA GLY A 89 7.18 -3.09 -2.43
C GLY A 89 8.22 -3.91 -3.20
N PHE A 90 9.51 -3.64 -2.97
CA PHE A 90 10.60 -4.36 -3.62
C PHE A 90 10.71 -5.81 -3.14
N PHE A 91 10.58 -6.05 -1.84
CA PHE A 91 10.55 -7.39 -1.26
C PHE A 91 9.41 -8.21 -1.84
N ASN A 92 8.20 -7.65 -1.90
CA ASN A 92 7.05 -8.30 -2.50
C ASN A 92 7.28 -8.61 -3.98
N LEU A 93 7.90 -7.68 -4.73
CA LEU A 93 8.25 -7.92 -6.13
C LEU A 93 9.19 -9.12 -6.26
N VAL A 94 10.28 -9.18 -5.51
CA VAL A 94 11.24 -10.29 -5.62
C VAL A 94 10.62 -11.62 -5.21
N VAL A 95 9.88 -11.64 -4.10
CA VAL A 95 9.27 -12.87 -3.55
C VAL A 95 8.18 -13.42 -4.46
N VAL A 96 7.44 -12.57 -5.16
CA VAL A 96 6.35 -13.00 -6.05
C VAL A 96 6.83 -13.23 -7.47
N LEU A 97 7.59 -12.28 -8.03
CA LEU A 97 8.04 -12.32 -9.41
C LEU A 97 9.15 -13.35 -9.63
N GLY A 98 10.06 -13.53 -8.67
CA GLY A 98 11.17 -14.47 -8.78
C GLY A 98 10.71 -15.90 -9.05
N PRO A 99 9.88 -16.50 -8.18
CA PRO A 99 9.29 -17.81 -8.42
C PRO A 99 8.48 -17.88 -9.71
N PHE A 100 7.72 -16.82 -10.03
CA PHE A 100 6.93 -16.78 -11.27
C PHE A 100 7.80 -16.88 -12.53
N ILE A 101 8.91 -16.13 -12.58
CA ILE A 101 9.89 -16.21 -13.68
C ILE A 101 10.53 -17.59 -13.72
N GLY A 102 10.90 -18.16 -12.57
CA GLY A 102 11.48 -19.50 -12.47
C GLY A 102 10.55 -20.57 -13.06
N LEU A 103 9.29 -20.59 -12.62
CA LEU A 103 8.27 -21.51 -13.14
C LEU A 103 7.99 -21.27 -14.63
N SER A 104 7.89 -20.02 -15.07
CA SER A 104 7.66 -19.69 -16.47
C SER A 104 8.80 -20.18 -17.36
N SER A 105 10.05 -20.04 -16.90
CA SER A 105 11.24 -20.54 -17.61
C SER A 105 11.20 -22.05 -17.78
N ILE A 106 10.78 -22.80 -16.75
CA ILE A 106 10.61 -24.26 -16.82
C ILE A 106 9.55 -24.63 -17.86
N VAL A 107 8.43 -23.90 -17.89
CA VAL A 107 7.36 -24.15 -18.86
C VAL A 107 7.86 -23.92 -20.29
N VAL A 108 8.55 -22.81 -20.53
CA VAL A 108 9.12 -22.48 -21.85
C VAL A 108 10.17 -23.51 -22.26
N ALA A 109 11.08 -23.90 -21.36
CA ALA A 109 12.10 -24.90 -21.64
C ALA A 109 11.47 -26.27 -21.98
N GLY A 110 10.44 -26.68 -21.26
CA GLY A 110 9.71 -27.94 -21.55
C GLY A 110 9.10 -27.95 -22.95
N TRP A 111 8.49 -26.83 -23.37
CA TRP A 111 7.97 -26.67 -24.73
C TRP A 111 9.09 -26.68 -25.78
N ALA A 112 10.19 -25.97 -25.52
CA ALA A 112 11.34 -25.94 -26.42
C ALA A 112 11.93 -27.34 -26.64
N VAL A 113 12.08 -28.13 -25.58
CA VAL A 113 12.54 -29.53 -25.66
C VAL A 113 11.55 -30.39 -26.46
N GLY A 114 10.25 -30.27 -26.18
CA GLY A 114 9.22 -31.01 -26.91
C GLY A 114 9.24 -30.73 -28.42
N VAL A 115 9.31 -29.45 -28.80
CA VAL A 115 9.37 -29.02 -30.20
C VAL A 115 10.68 -29.47 -30.87
N ALA A 116 11.82 -29.31 -30.21
CA ALA A 116 13.12 -29.74 -30.74
C ALA A 116 13.14 -31.25 -31.01
N PHE A 117 12.54 -32.05 -30.13
CA PHE A 117 12.46 -33.50 -30.27
C PHE A 117 11.52 -33.90 -31.41
N ILE A 118 10.36 -33.26 -31.54
CA ILE A 118 9.44 -33.47 -32.68
C ILE A 118 10.13 -33.12 -34.01
N ALA A 119 10.95 -32.07 -34.01
CA ALA A 119 11.70 -31.65 -35.20
C ALA A 119 12.90 -32.55 -35.55
N SER A 120 13.29 -33.46 -34.65
CA SER A 120 14.51 -34.27 -34.82
C SER A 120 14.58 -35.07 -36.14
N PRO A 121 13.49 -35.65 -36.71
CA PRO A 121 13.58 -36.32 -38.00
C PRO A 121 13.88 -35.35 -39.15
N LEU A 122 13.36 -34.11 -39.09
CA LEU A 122 13.64 -33.09 -40.10
C LEU A 122 15.11 -32.68 -40.08
N LEU A 123 15.72 -32.61 -38.88
CA LEU A 123 17.14 -32.31 -38.73
C LEU A 123 18.02 -33.41 -39.34
N VAL A 124 17.66 -34.69 -39.15
CA VAL A 124 18.37 -35.80 -39.79
C VAL A 124 18.23 -35.75 -41.31
N LEU A 125 17.05 -35.44 -41.84
CA LEU A 125 16.87 -35.28 -43.29
C LEU A 125 17.70 -34.12 -43.85
N ALA A 126 17.78 -33.00 -43.13
CA ALA A 126 18.60 -31.86 -43.51
C ALA A 126 20.10 -32.22 -43.52
N ASP A 127 20.58 -32.95 -42.51
CA ASP A 127 21.97 -33.41 -42.44
C ASP A 127 22.33 -34.31 -43.64
N VAL A 128 21.47 -35.28 -43.96
CA VAL A 128 21.66 -36.18 -45.12
C VAL A 128 21.67 -35.41 -46.45
N ALA A 129 20.86 -34.36 -46.58
CA ALA A 129 20.81 -33.53 -47.79
C ALA A 129 22.08 -32.68 -47.99
N ILE A 130 22.70 -32.21 -46.90
CA ILE A 130 23.91 -31.39 -46.92
C ILE A 130 25.16 -32.25 -47.05
N SER A 131 25.19 -33.40 -46.36
CA SER A 131 26.34 -34.31 -46.26
C SER A 131 25.95 -35.74 -46.67
N PRO A 132 25.72 -36.01 -47.97
CA PRO A 132 25.15 -37.27 -48.45
C PRO A 132 26.08 -38.50 -48.30
N THR A 133 27.34 -38.29 -47.88
CA THR A 133 28.34 -39.36 -47.76
C THR A 133 28.26 -40.14 -46.45
N THR A 134 27.48 -39.69 -45.46
CA THR A 134 27.54 -40.17 -44.08
C THR A 134 26.16 -40.57 -43.56
N PHE A 135 25.52 -41.55 -44.19
CA PHE A 135 24.22 -42.04 -43.73
C PHE A 135 24.37 -43.06 -42.59
N HIS A 136 24.00 -42.66 -41.38
CA HIS A 136 24.02 -43.55 -40.21
C HIS A 136 22.61 -44.01 -39.84
N TRP A 137 22.29 -45.28 -40.12
CA TRP A 137 21.01 -45.92 -39.75
C TRP A 137 20.60 -45.66 -38.29
N PHE A 138 21.58 -45.66 -37.38
CA PHE A 138 21.35 -45.37 -35.97
C PHE A 138 20.71 -43.98 -35.72
N GLN A 139 21.11 -42.94 -36.45
CA GLN A 139 20.57 -41.59 -36.29
C GLN A 139 19.10 -41.51 -36.70
N CYS A 140 18.69 -42.25 -37.75
CA CYS A 140 17.29 -42.33 -38.17
C CYS A 140 16.42 -42.98 -37.08
N PHE A 141 16.87 -44.11 -36.52
CA PHE A 141 16.16 -44.76 -35.42
C PHE A 141 16.09 -43.86 -34.18
N ALA A 142 17.19 -43.20 -33.82
CA ALA A 142 17.23 -42.28 -32.70
C ALA A 142 16.29 -41.07 -32.89
N ALA A 143 16.24 -40.49 -34.09
CA ALA A 143 15.36 -39.35 -34.40
C ALA A 143 13.88 -39.73 -34.36
N ILE A 144 13.50 -40.90 -34.87
CA ILE A 144 12.11 -41.38 -34.75
C ILE A 144 11.73 -41.59 -33.28
N ALA A 145 12.63 -42.19 -32.49
CA ALA A 145 12.42 -42.39 -31.06
C ALA A 145 12.29 -41.05 -30.30
N LEU A 146 13.17 -40.08 -30.57
CA LEU A 146 13.12 -38.74 -29.99
C LEU A 146 11.84 -37.99 -30.40
N CYS A 147 11.41 -38.10 -31.66
CA CYS A 147 10.15 -37.53 -32.13
C CYS A 147 8.95 -38.07 -31.34
N GLY A 148 8.88 -39.40 -31.15
CA GLY A 148 7.86 -40.03 -30.31
C GLY A 148 7.88 -39.49 -28.87
N LEU A 149 9.06 -39.37 -28.27
CA LEU A 149 9.23 -38.79 -26.94
C LEU A 149 8.79 -37.31 -26.90
N GLY A 150 9.08 -36.54 -27.95
CA GLY A 150 8.68 -35.15 -28.08
C GLY A 150 7.16 -34.96 -28.05
N PHE A 151 6.38 -35.87 -28.66
CA PHE A 151 4.93 -35.85 -28.55
C PHE A 151 4.46 -36.13 -27.12
N PHE A 152 5.02 -37.11 -26.42
CA PHE A 152 4.67 -37.38 -25.01
C PHE A 152 5.00 -36.19 -24.10
N ILE A 153 6.18 -35.58 -24.28
CA ILE A 153 6.57 -34.36 -23.56
C ILE A 153 5.55 -33.25 -23.85
N SER A 154 5.22 -33.01 -25.12
CA SER A 154 4.28 -31.95 -25.52
C SER A 154 2.88 -32.17 -24.94
N ILE A 155 2.38 -33.41 -24.92
CA ILE A 155 1.11 -33.76 -24.28
C ILE A 155 1.18 -33.44 -22.78
N GLY A 156 2.23 -33.87 -22.08
CA GLY A 156 2.45 -33.54 -20.67
C GLY A 156 2.48 -32.03 -20.43
N MET A 157 3.17 -31.28 -21.31
CA MET A 157 3.28 -29.83 -21.23
C MET A 157 1.95 -29.10 -21.40
N LEU A 158 0.99 -29.63 -22.16
CA LEU A 158 -0.36 -29.06 -22.23
C LEU A 158 -1.04 -29.08 -20.86
N PHE A 159 -0.92 -30.18 -20.11
CA PHE A 159 -1.48 -30.27 -18.76
C PHE A 159 -0.72 -29.38 -17.77
N THR A 160 0.62 -29.40 -17.82
CA THR A 160 1.47 -28.54 -16.97
C THR A 160 1.16 -27.06 -17.18
N THR A 161 1.02 -26.62 -18.43
CA THR A 161 0.70 -25.22 -18.77
C THR A 161 -0.68 -24.83 -18.26
N LYS A 162 -1.69 -25.71 -18.40
CA LYS A 162 -3.04 -25.48 -17.85
C LYS A 162 -3.03 -25.41 -16.33
N ALA A 163 -2.28 -26.28 -15.65
CA ALA A 163 -2.17 -26.28 -14.20
C ALA A 163 -1.47 -24.99 -13.71
N PHE A 164 -0.39 -24.58 -14.39
CA PHE A 164 0.34 -23.35 -14.11
C PHE A 164 -0.55 -22.11 -14.25
N THR A 165 -1.25 -21.95 -15.38
CA THR A 165 -2.13 -20.79 -15.61
C THR A 165 -3.29 -20.74 -14.61
N LYS A 166 -3.91 -21.90 -14.32
CA LYS A 166 -4.97 -21.97 -13.29
C LYS A 166 -4.45 -21.62 -11.89
N GLY A 167 -3.26 -22.11 -11.54
CA GLY A 167 -2.59 -21.77 -10.28
C GLY A 167 -2.29 -20.28 -10.19
N PHE A 168 -1.77 -19.68 -11.26
CA PHE A 168 -1.48 -18.25 -11.34
C PHE A 168 -2.74 -17.39 -11.21
N ILE A 169 -3.82 -17.72 -11.92
CA ILE A 169 -5.10 -17.01 -11.79
C ILE A 169 -5.65 -17.11 -10.36
N ARG A 170 -5.55 -18.29 -9.73
CA ARG A 170 -5.97 -18.48 -8.34
C ARG A 170 -5.16 -17.61 -7.38
N TYR A 171 -3.85 -17.51 -7.59
CA TYR A 171 -2.97 -16.65 -6.81
C TYR A 171 -3.33 -15.16 -6.97
N LEU A 172 -3.52 -14.69 -8.21
CA LEU A 172 -3.96 -13.31 -8.48
C LEU A 172 -5.29 -12.98 -7.82
N ASN A 173 -6.26 -13.89 -7.92
CA ASN A 173 -7.57 -13.73 -7.29
C ASN A 173 -7.48 -13.72 -5.76
N TYR A 174 -6.63 -14.56 -5.17
CA TYR A 174 -6.37 -14.56 -3.73
C TYR A 174 -5.82 -13.19 -3.29
N ASN A 175 -4.78 -12.68 -3.94
CA ASN A 175 -4.23 -11.36 -3.63
C ASN A 175 -5.26 -10.24 -3.82
N ALA A 176 -5.99 -10.23 -4.94
CA ALA A 176 -7.03 -9.23 -5.19
C ALA A 176 -8.16 -9.30 -4.15
N SER A 177 -8.51 -10.50 -3.68
CA SER A 177 -9.53 -10.69 -2.65
C SER A 177 -9.06 -10.24 -1.26
N LEU A 178 -7.78 -10.37 -0.93
CA LEU A 178 -7.22 -9.85 0.32
C LEU A 178 -7.28 -8.33 0.36
N VAL A 179 -6.89 -7.67 -0.74
CA VAL A 179 -6.96 -6.20 -0.86
C VAL A 179 -8.40 -5.71 -0.78
N LYS A 180 -9.34 -6.33 -1.51
CA LYS A 180 -10.76 -5.96 -1.46
C LYS A 180 -11.46 -6.35 -0.15
N GLY A 181 -11.01 -7.41 0.51
CA GLY A 181 -11.55 -7.90 1.79
C GLY A 181 -11.15 -7.01 2.97
N GLY A 182 -9.98 -6.36 2.92
CA GLY A 182 -9.59 -5.34 3.88
C GLY A 182 -10.53 -4.13 3.90
N MET A 183 -11.04 -3.72 2.74
CA MET A 183 -11.94 -2.56 2.61
C MET A 183 -13.33 -2.76 3.24
N LYS A 184 -13.77 -4.00 3.50
CA LYS A 184 -15.09 -4.30 4.10
C LYS A 184 -15.09 -4.32 5.63
N ARG A 185 -13.93 -4.22 6.27
CA ARG A 185 -13.81 -4.22 7.75
C ARG A 185 -13.64 -2.83 8.36
N GLU A 186 -13.54 -1.79 7.53
CA GLU A 186 -13.34 -0.40 7.96
C GLU A 186 -14.56 0.52 7.70
N VAL A 187 -15.73 -0.04 7.39
CA VAL A 187 -16.99 0.70 7.25
C VAL A 187 -17.98 0.27 8.32
#